data_AF-A0A379PLI0-F1
#
_entry.id   AF-A0A379PLI0-F1
#
_cell.length_a   1.000
_cell.length_b   1.000
_cell.length_c   1.000
_cell.angle_alpha   90.00
_cell.angle_beta   90.00
_cell.angle_gamma   90.00
#
_symmetry.space_group_name_H-M   'P 1'
#
loop_
_entity.id
_entity.type
_entity.pdbx_description
1 polymer ?
#
loop_
_entity_poly.entity_id
_entity_poly.type
_entity_poly.pdbx_seq_one_letter_code
_entity_poly.pdbx_strand_id
1 'polypeptide(L)'
;MGCTAIVDGKRVIGAFLPDEEWRQVVKRSKLREVLMPDTKLPAVAKTVRWRGGITRFFSHFPGEAPEGYVSHESPEHAAQKLAVYARLLELGFTVELEAGMDDWRADVLVGPSAFGPALAIEVQLTRQSAQATYERTEQRFASGVPTLWLFGKNASTGHLGADLTASNPVFVAEGVDHAADIAQAVCSGSAFYDDLSQFEQTPARPIGVKVACKCGVDWLRPIGVVLLANRIRGDLKPVYVSCSVTAAKKQGRTLTMSEAEDYLRRYMRVFGRAAETYGIALGESRVASKCRSDAGALYRRDYACPKCRVRAHTKGTIGVGSPIPGDELVRCPLPVLANVDARPVLRLEPAWFIAKPAPAQESVMSIAEWKVRFIDRARASLLMLAPEEGVY
;
A
#
# COMPACT_ATOMS: atom_id res chain seq x y z
N MET A 1 -19.38 26.41 7.43
CA MET A 1 -18.24 27.11 8.07
C MET A 1 -17.28 27.43 6.93
N GLY A 2 -16.60 28.57 6.98
CA GLY A 2 -15.61 28.94 5.97
C GLY A 2 -14.40 29.57 6.63
N CYS A 3 -13.20 29.29 6.13
CA CYS A 3 -11.96 29.88 6.61
C CYS A 3 -11.74 31.30 6.08
N THR A 4 -12.46 31.67 5.02
CA THR A 4 -12.33 32.95 4.32
C THR A 4 -13.59 33.82 4.42
N ALA A 5 -13.40 35.14 4.34
CA ALA A 5 -14.47 36.14 4.22
C ALA A 5 -14.01 37.34 3.39
N ILE A 6 -14.94 38.21 3.00
CA ILE A 6 -14.66 39.51 2.38
C ILE A 6 -14.87 40.60 3.43
N VAL A 7 -13.84 41.43 3.62
CA VAL A 7 -13.80 42.59 4.52
C VAL A 7 -13.22 43.76 3.73
N ASP A 8 -13.94 44.88 3.62
CA ASP A 8 -13.56 46.03 2.77
C ASP A 8 -13.22 45.64 1.32
N GLY A 9 -14.00 44.73 0.74
CA GLY A 9 -13.78 44.22 -0.61
C GLY A 9 -12.53 43.32 -0.77
N LYS A 10 -11.79 43.04 0.32
CA LYS A 10 -10.62 42.16 0.30
C LYS A 10 -10.95 40.82 0.94
N ARG A 11 -10.44 39.74 0.34
CA ARG A 11 -10.52 38.39 0.93
C ARG A 11 -9.55 38.30 2.11
N VAL A 12 -10.04 37.85 3.26
CA VAL A 12 -9.25 37.65 4.49
C VAL A 12 -9.35 36.20 4.94
N ILE A 13 -8.27 35.69 5.54
CA ILE A 13 -8.21 34.34 6.13
C ILE A 13 -8.16 34.51 7.65
N GLY A 14 -9.23 34.11 8.35
CA GLY A 14 -9.39 34.43 9.77
C GLY A 14 -8.26 33.91 10.66
N ALA A 15 -7.69 32.76 10.31
CA ALA A 15 -6.62 32.11 11.07
C ALA A 15 -5.27 32.84 11.01
N PHE A 16 -5.01 33.64 9.97
CA PHE A 16 -3.73 34.34 9.80
C PHE A 16 -3.81 35.83 10.16
N LEU A 17 -4.98 36.32 10.57
CA LEU A 17 -5.09 37.67 11.10
C LEU A 17 -4.44 37.76 12.49
N PRO A 18 -3.66 38.83 12.78
CA PRO A 18 -3.27 39.14 14.14
C PRO A 18 -4.48 39.27 15.06
N ASP A 19 -4.29 39.04 16.36
CA ASP A 19 -5.37 39.08 17.36
C ASP A 19 -6.16 40.39 17.35
N GLU A 20 -5.48 41.52 17.15
CA GLU A 20 -6.13 42.83 17.14
C GLU A 20 -7.00 43.02 15.88
N GLU A 21 -6.48 42.65 14.71
CA GLU A 21 -7.25 42.66 13.46
C GLU A 21 -8.44 41.71 13.53
N TRP A 22 -8.26 40.52 14.11
CA TRP A 22 -9.36 39.58 14.31
C TRP A 22 -10.47 40.17 15.20
N ARG A 23 -10.12 40.87 16.29
CA ARG A 23 -11.12 41.55 17.13
C ARG A 23 -11.88 42.61 16.36
N GLN A 24 -11.22 43.34 15.46
CA GLN A 24 -11.87 44.32 14.59
C GLN A 24 -12.83 43.63 13.63
N VAL A 25 -12.41 42.55 12.96
CA VAL A 25 -13.28 41.74 12.10
C VAL A 25 -14.49 41.20 12.87
N VAL A 26 -14.32 40.74 14.11
CA VAL A 26 -15.43 40.30 14.97
C VAL A 26 -16.42 41.43 15.23
N LYS A 27 -15.95 42.65 15.56
CA LYS A 27 -16.83 43.82 15.74
C LYS A 27 -17.60 44.13 14.46
N ARG A 28 -16.93 44.15 13.31
CA ARG A 28 -17.54 44.43 12.01
C ARG A 28 -18.53 43.37 11.55
N SER A 29 -18.27 42.11 11.88
CA SER A 29 -19.20 41.01 11.57
C SER A 29 -20.56 41.22 12.27
N LYS A 30 -20.57 41.78 13.49
CA LYS A 30 -21.81 42.17 14.20
C LYS A 30 -22.56 43.33 13.52
N LEU A 31 -21.84 44.19 12.80
CA LEU A 31 -22.40 45.26 11.96
C LEU A 31 -22.82 44.77 10.56
N ARG A 32 -22.69 43.47 10.27
CA ARG A 32 -23.00 42.84 8.99
C ARG A 32 -22.15 43.33 7.81
N GLU A 33 -20.96 43.85 8.10
CA GLU A 33 -20.01 44.39 7.10
C GLU A 33 -19.02 43.34 6.57
N VAL A 34 -19.02 42.13 7.14
CA VAL A 34 -18.20 41.00 6.70
C VAL A 34 -19.07 40.10 5.85
N LEU A 35 -18.61 39.71 4.65
CA LEU A 35 -19.42 38.93 3.72
C LEU A 35 -18.80 37.54 3.47
N MET A 36 -19.65 36.53 3.28
CA MET A 36 -19.22 35.23 2.77
C MET A 36 -18.74 35.38 1.31
N PRO A 37 -17.61 34.78 0.91
CA PRO A 37 -17.06 35.02 -0.44
C PRO A 37 -17.98 34.57 -1.57
N ASP A 38 -18.67 33.45 -1.42
CA ASP A 38 -19.43 32.83 -2.50
C ASP A 38 -20.82 33.45 -2.61
N THR A 39 -21.52 33.55 -1.48
CA THR A 39 -22.92 33.99 -1.45
C THR A 39 -23.06 35.50 -1.37
N LYS A 40 -21.96 36.22 -1.05
CA LYS A 40 -21.96 37.65 -0.72
C LYS A 40 -22.90 38.06 0.42
N LEU A 41 -23.44 37.09 1.15
CA LEU A 41 -24.31 37.31 2.31
C LEU A 41 -23.49 37.65 3.55
N PRO A 42 -24.06 38.39 4.52
CA PRO A 42 -23.36 38.70 5.77
C PRO A 42 -22.86 37.45 6.51
N ALA A 43 -21.65 37.57 7.05
CA ALA A 43 -20.95 36.53 7.77
C ALA A 43 -20.71 36.92 9.23
N VAL A 44 -20.82 35.92 10.11
CA VAL A 44 -20.48 36.00 11.52
C VAL A 44 -19.06 35.45 11.72
N ALA A 45 -18.17 36.25 12.28
CA ALA A 45 -16.84 35.80 12.68
C ALA A 45 -16.90 35.05 14.01
N LYS A 46 -16.35 33.84 14.06
CA LYS A 46 -16.42 32.92 15.20
C LYS A 46 -15.06 32.37 15.57
N THR A 47 -14.88 32.10 16.85
CA THR A 47 -13.67 31.50 17.41
C THR A 47 -14.06 30.28 18.23
N VAL A 48 -13.46 29.13 17.93
CA VAL A 48 -13.68 27.89 18.68
C VAL A 48 -12.34 27.38 19.19
N ARG A 49 -12.32 27.03 20.48
CA ARG A 49 -11.21 26.29 21.10
C ARG A 49 -11.55 24.81 21.10
N TRP A 50 -10.61 23.99 20.65
CA TRP A 50 -10.74 22.54 20.60
C TRP A 50 -9.39 21.90 20.95
N ARG A 51 -9.30 20.56 21.02
CA ARG A 51 -8.08 19.89 21.50
C ARG A 51 -6.82 20.23 20.69
N GLY A 52 -6.96 20.52 19.41
CA GLY A 52 -5.86 20.91 18.52
C GLY A 52 -5.62 22.42 18.40
N GLY A 53 -6.24 23.25 19.26
CA GLY A 53 -5.93 24.67 19.35
C GLY A 53 -7.14 25.59 19.15
N ILE A 54 -6.89 26.71 18.47
CA ILE A 54 -7.90 27.75 18.22
C ILE A 54 -8.15 27.84 16.72
N THR A 55 -9.41 27.66 16.32
CA THR A 55 -9.84 27.87 14.92
C THR A 55 -10.69 29.13 14.84
N ARG A 56 -10.34 30.02 13.91
CA ARG A 56 -11.10 31.22 13.54
C ARG A 56 -11.75 30.98 12.20
N PHE A 57 -13.06 31.23 12.11
CA PHE A 57 -13.84 30.93 10.92
C PHE A 57 -15.03 31.88 10.78
N PHE A 58 -15.68 31.79 9.64
CA PHE A 58 -16.87 32.53 9.27
C PHE A 58 -18.05 31.59 9.03
N SER A 59 -19.26 32.05 9.33
CA SER A 59 -20.49 31.36 8.97
C SER A 59 -21.56 32.36 8.59
N HIS A 60 -22.55 31.95 7.81
CA HIS A 60 -23.79 32.71 7.67
C HIS A 60 -24.42 33.00 9.05
N PHE A 61 -25.23 34.05 9.09
CA PHE A 61 -26.13 34.29 10.22
C PHE A 61 -27.16 33.15 10.34
N PRO A 62 -27.63 32.84 11.56
CA PRO A 62 -28.67 31.81 11.75
C PRO A 62 -29.88 32.05 10.85
N GLY A 63 -30.24 31.06 10.04
CA GLY A 63 -31.37 31.14 9.10
C GLY A 63 -31.09 31.82 7.76
N GLU A 64 -29.87 32.34 7.53
CA GLU A 64 -29.51 33.06 6.30
C GLU A 64 -28.61 32.25 5.35
N ALA A 65 -28.26 31.01 5.71
CA ALA A 65 -27.52 30.13 4.81
C ALA A 65 -28.42 29.73 3.63
N PRO A 66 -27.93 29.77 2.37
CA PRO A 66 -28.71 29.28 1.23
C PRO A 66 -29.09 27.80 1.38
N GLU A 67 -30.16 27.40 0.70
CA GLU A 67 -30.57 26.01 0.66
C GLU A 67 -29.42 25.12 0.13
N GLY A 68 -29.19 23.97 0.76
CA GLY A 68 -28.05 23.09 0.47
C GLY A 68 -26.75 23.41 1.22
N TYR A 69 -26.63 24.56 1.89
CA TYR A 69 -25.49 24.85 2.78
C TYR A 69 -25.68 24.17 4.15
N VAL A 70 -25.37 22.87 4.24
CA VAL A 70 -25.45 22.12 5.51
C VAL A 70 -24.23 22.45 6.38
N SER A 71 -24.42 23.18 7.48
CA SER A 71 -23.32 23.77 8.25
C SER A 71 -22.82 22.91 9.42
N HIS A 72 -22.06 21.84 9.18
CA HIS A 72 -21.28 21.19 10.24
C HIS A 72 -19.89 20.75 9.78
N GLU A 73 -19.17 21.64 9.10
CA GLU A 73 -17.71 21.51 9.00
C GLU A 73 -17.10 21.69 10.40
N SER A 74 -16.20 20.80 10.78
CA SER A 74 -15.61 20.76 12.12
C SER A 74 -14.36 21.64 12.22
N PRO A 75 -13.97 22.10 13.42
CA PRO A 75 -12.72 22.84 13.61
C PRO A 75 -11.48 22.08 13.12
N GLU A 76 -11.50 20.75 13.20
CA GLU A 76 -10.46 19.84 12.70
C GLU A 76 -10.33 19.91 11.17
N HIS A 77 -11.46 19.94 10.45
CA HIS A 77 -11.49 20.04 8.98
C HIS A 77 -10.87 21.35 8.54
N ALA A 78 -11.31 22.47 9.13
CA ALA A 78 -10.75 23.80 8.88
C ALA A 78 -9.25 23.87 9.20
N ALA A 79 -8.81 23.27 10.31
CA ALA A 79 -7.40 23.25 10.68
C ALA A 79 -6.52 22.49 9.67
N GLN A 80 -7.00 21.37 9.12
CA GLN A 80 -6.29 20.64 8.06
C GLN A 80 -6.15 21.47 6.78
N LYS A 81 -7.23 22.13 6.32
CA LYS A 81 -7.16 23.00 5.13
C LYS A 81 -6.15 24.13 5.32
N LEU A 82 -6.16 24.76 6.50
CA LEU A 82 -5.28 25.87 6.84
C LEU A 82 -3.81 25.45 6.91
N ALA A 83 -3.51 24.26 7.44
CA ALA A 83 -2.14 23.76 7.48
C ALA A 83 -1.62 23.41 6.08
N VAL A 84 -2.44 22.77 5.25
CA VAL A 84 -2.13 22.54 3.84
C VAL A 84 -1.85 23.86 3.13
N TYR A 85 -2.76 24.84 3.28
CA TYR A 85 -2.61 26.17 2.71
C TYR A 85 -1.30 26.85 3.15
N ALA A 86 -1.05 26.90 4.46
CA ALA A 86 0.13 27.56 5.02
C ALA A 86 1.42 26.93 4.49
N ARG A 87 1.51 25.60 4.52
CA ARG A 87 2.70 24.88 4.05
C ARG A 87 2.98 25.14 2.58
N LEU A 88 1.95 25.09 1.74
CA LEU A 88 2.13 25.30 0.30
C LEU A 88 2.47 26.77 -0.01
N LEU A 89 1.91 27.72 0.73
CA LEU A 89 2.25 29.14 0.61
C LEU A 89 3.71 29.40 1.02
N GLU A 90 4.18 28.81 2.13
CA GLU A 90 5.58 28.89 2.59
C GLU A 90 6.58 28.35 1.55
N LEU A 91 6.17 27.35 0.78
CA LEU A 91 6.95 26.76 -0.31
C LEU A 91 6.89 27.58 -1.62
N GLY A 92 6.14 28.70 -1.64
CA GLY A 92 6.06 29.60 -2.77
C GLY A 92 5.06 29.18 -3.85
N PHE A 93 4.18 28.22 -3.59
CA PHE A 93 3.07 27.93 -4.50
C PHE A 93 2.05 29.07 -4.50
N THR A 94 1.40 29.30 -5.64
CA THR A 94 0.17 30.08 -5.69
C THR A 94 -0.95 29.25 -5.08
N VAL A 95 -1.54 29.69 -3.97
CA VAL A 95 -2.55 28.92 -3.25
C VAL A 95 -3.72 29.82 -2.86
N GLU A 96 -4.94 29.31 -3.07
CA GLU A 96 -6.18 29.96 -2.67
C GLU A 96 -7.01 29.00 -1.83
N LEU A 97 -7.52 29.50 -0.70
CA LEU A 97 -8.39 28.74 0.20
C LEU A 97 -9.85 28.90 -0.24
N GLU A 98 -10.61 27.81 -0.27
CA GLU A 98 -12.04 27.83 -0.63
C GLU A 98 -12.28 28.55 -1.97
N ALA A 99 -11.59 28.08 -3.00
CA ALA A 99 -11.58 28.66 -4.34
C ALA A 99 -11.87 27.60 -5.41
N GLY A 100 -12.32 28.04 -6.59
CA GLY A 100 -12.73 27.16 -7.67
C GLY A 100 -13.38 27.95 -8.81
N MET A 101 -14.24 27.27 -9.56
CA MET A 101 -15.00 27.81 -10.69
C MET A 101 -16.47 28.00 -10.28
N ASP A 102 -17.33 28.41 -11.21
CA ASP A 102 -18.74 28.73 -10.91
C ASP A 102 -19.53 27.54 -10.35
N ASP A 103 -19.22 26.31 -10.78
CA ASP A 103 -19.97 25.10 -10.44
C ASP A 103 -19.32 24.26 -9.33
N TRP A 104 -18.05 24.50 -8.99
CA TRP A 104 -17.34 23.76 -7.95
C TRP A 104 -16.35 24.62 -7.17
N ARG A 105 -16.13 24.24 -5.91
CA ARG A 105 -15.15 24.86 -5.03
C ARG A 105 -14.31 23.77 -4.37
N ALA A 106 -12.99 23.93 -4.41
CA ALA A 106 -12.05 23.10 -3.65
C ALA A 106 -11.82 23.67 -2.26
N ASP A 107 -11.47 22.80 -1.32
CA ASP A 107 -11.00 23.23 0.00
C ASP A 107 -9.73 24.08 -0.12
N VAL A 108 -8.78 23.65 -0.96
CA VAL A 108 -7.59 24.42 -1.35
C VAL A 108 -7.38 24.28 -2.85
N LEU A 109 -7.22 25.39 -3.56
CA LEU A 109 -6.83 25.42 -4.97
C LEU A 109 -5.38 25.84 -5.08
N VAL A 110 -4.58 25.04 -5.76
CA VAL A 110 -3.16 25.30 -5.99
C VAL A 110 -2.97 25.60 -7.48
N GLY A 111 -2.13 26.60 -7.79
CA GLY A 111 -1.69 26.91 -9.14
C GLY A 111 -0.70 25.87 -9.70
N PRO A 112 0.21 26.29 -10.61
CA PRO A 112 1.16 25.37 -11.23
C PRO A 112 1.96 24.56 -10.19
N SER A 113 1.94 23.24 -10.36
CA SER A 113 2.60 22.26 -9.50
C SER A 113 3.13 21.09 -10.33
N ALA A 114 3.81 20.14 -9.69
CA ALA A 114 4.24 18.92 -10.37
C ALA A 114 3.07 18.07 -10.89
N PHE A 115 1.86 18.26 -10.36
CA PHE A 115 0.67 17.50 -10.76
C PHE A 115 -0.11 18.13 -11.92
N GLY A 116 0.18 19.39 -12.28
CA GLY A 116 -0.51 20.08 -13.36
C GLY A 116 -0.49 21.61 -13.24
N PRO A 117 -1.11 22.32 -14.20
CA PRO A 117 -1.23 23.78 -14.18
C PRO A 117 -2.10 24.30 -13.03
N ALA A 118 -2.96 23.45 -12.46
CA ALA A 118 -3.70 23.66 -11.23
C ALA A 118 -3.97 22.31 -10.55
N LEU A 119 -4.23 22.33 -9.24
CA LEU A 119 -4.62 21.15 -8.46
C LEU A 119 -5.69 21.54 -7.44
N ALA A 120 -6.82 20.85 -7.46
CA ALA A 120 -7.82 20.92 -6.39
C ALA A 120 -7.41 19.96 -5.27
N ILE A 121 -7.34 20.46 -4.04
CA ILE A 121 -7.11 19.63 -2.85
C ILE A 121 -8.39 19.62 -2.02
N GLU A 122 -8.84 18.42 -1.67
CA GLU A 122 -10.08 18.17 -0.94
C GLU A 122 -9.79 17.44 0.36
N VAL A 123 -10.25 17.99 1.49
CA VAL A 123 -10.15 17.34 2.79
C VAL A 123 -11.50 16.73 3.15
N GLN A 124 -11.54 15.45 3.49
CA GLN A 124 -12.78 14.74 3.76
C GLN A 124 -12.66 13.91 5.05
N LEU A 125 -13.07 14.51 6.17
CA LEU A 125 -13.01 13.85 7.49
C LEU A 125 -14.21 12.93 7.76
N THR A 126 -15.41 13.36 7.35
CA THR A 126 -16.63 12.58 7.51
C THR A 126 -16.80 11.59 6.37
N ARG A 127 -17.66 10.57 6.57
CA ARG A 127 -17.88 9.54 5.58
C ARG A 127 -18.53 10.15 4.32
N GLN A 128 -17.89 9.94 3.17
CA GLN A 128 -18.43 10.25 1.85
C GLN A 128 -18.68 8.93 1.09
N SER A 129 -19.66 8.91 0.19
CA SER A 129 -19.84 7.77 -0.72
C SER A 129 -18.75 7.79 -1.81
N ALA A 130 -18.38 6.62 -2.33
CA ALA A 130 -17.47 6.56 -3.47
C ALA A 130 -18.05 7.36 -4.65
N GLN A 131 -19.34 7.21 -4.95
CA GLN A 131 -20.05 7.93 -6.00
C GLN A 131 -19.87 9.46 -5.89
N ALA A 132 -20.06 10.04 -4.70
CA ALA A 132 -19.86 11.48 -4.50
C ALA A 132 -18.40 11.90 -4.72
N THR A 133 -17.43 11.05 -4.37
CA THR A 133 -16.01 11.29 -4.69
C THR A 133 -15.77 11.31 -6.21
N TYR A 134 -16.36 10.36 -6.95
CA TYR A 134 -16.28 10.32 -8.41
C TYR A 134 -16.89 11.57 -9.05
N GLU A 135 -18.13 11.91 -8.70
CA GLU A 135 -18.83 13.08 -9.24
C GLU A 135 -18.06 14.37 -8.98
N ARG A 136 -17.55 14.56 -7.76
CA ARG A 136 -16.72 15.72 -7.42
C ARG A 136 -15.42 15.75 -8.21
N THR A 137 -14.77 14.60 -8.38
CA THR A 137 -13.52 14.49 -9.16
C THR A 137 -13.76 14.82 -10.63
N GLU A 138 -14.82 14.25 -11.23
CA GLU A 138 -15.21 14.48 -12.62
C GLU A 138 -15.53 15.96 -12.87
N GLN A 139 -16.26 16.60 -11.96
CA GLN A 139 -16.59 18.02 -12.07
C GLN A 139 -15.35 18.93 -12.14
N ARG A 140 -14.34 18.67 -11.31
CA ARG A 140 -13.05 19.40 -11.33
C ARG A 140 -12.25 19.06 -12.59
N PHE A 141 -12.23 17.78 -12.95
CA PHE A 141 -11.54 17.29 -14.13
C PHE A 141 -12.11 17.87 -15.44
N ALA A 142 -13.42 18.09 -15.53
CA ALA A 142 -14.06 18.77 -16.65
C ALA A 142 -13.55 20.21 -16.86
N SER A 143 -13.04 20.84 -15.79
CA SER A 143 -12.35 22.14 -15.84
C SER A 143 -10.83 22.02 -16.09
N GLY A 144 -10.31 20.82 -16.36
CA GLY A 144 -8.88 20.54 -16.50
C GLY A 144 -8.11 20.53 -15.17
N VAL A 145 -8.80 20.44 -14.04
CA VAL A 145 -8.21 20.51 -12.70
C VAL A 145 -8.24 19.11 -12.05
N PRO A 146 -7.10 18.41 -11.93
CA PRO A 146 -7.03 17.15 -11.18
C PRO A 146 -7.30 17.36 -9.68
N THR A 147 -7.60 16.28 -8.96
CA THR A 147 -7.95 16.34 -7.54
C THR A 147 -7.02 15.50 -6.66
N LEU A 148 -6.47 16.09 -5.61
CA LEU A 148 -5.87 15.39 -4.47
C LEU A 148 -6.92 15.23 -3.37
N TRP A 149 -7.18 13.99 -2.96
CA TRP A 149 -8.08 13.69 -1.84
C TRP A 149 -7.33 13.33 -0.57
N LEU A 150 -7.66 14.02 0.53
CA LEU A 150 -7.14 13.80 1.87
C LEU A 150 -8.26 13.34 2.80
N PHE A 151 -8.36 12.03 3.04
CA PHE A 151 -9.37 11.47 3.93
C PHE A 151 -8.88 11.37 5.37
N GLY A 152 -9.76 11.59 6.35
CA GLY A 152 -9.38 11.48 7.77
C GLY A 152 -9.21 10.03 8.27
N LYS A 153 -9.76 9.05 7.56
CA LYS A 153 -9.66 7.61 7.89
C LYS A 153 -10.05 6.76 6.68
N ASN A 154 -9.57 5.52 6.63
CA ASN A 154 -9.94 4.54 5.59
C ASN A 154 -11.46 4.37 5.44
N ALA A 155 -12.21 4.38 6.54
CA ALA A 155 -13.68 4.25 6.47
C ALA A 155 -14.38 5.43 5.77
N SER A 156 -13.69 6.56 5.60
CA SER A 156 -14.24 7.76 4.95
C SER A 156 -14.07 7.78 3.44
N THR A 157 -13.19 6.94 2.87
CA THR A 157 -12.92 6.89 1.42
C THR A 157 -14.06 6.26 0.62
N GLY A 158 -14.80 5.33 1.25
CA GLY A 158 -15.62 4.36 0.51
C GLY A 158 -14.76 3.33 -0.23
N HIS A 159 -15.37 2.56 -1.14
CA HIS A 159 -14.64 1.68 -2.05
C HIS A 159 -14.37 2.43 -3.36
N LEU A 160 -13.23 3.11 -3.44
CA LEU A 160 -12.78 3.77 -4.67
C LEU A 160 -12.16 2.75 -5.61
N GLY A 161 -12.48 2.86 -6.90
CA GLY A 161 -11.91 2.00 -7.94
C GLY A 161 -10.46 2.36 -8.24
N ALA A 162 -9.74 1.40 -8.84
CA ALA A 162 -8.35 1.57 -9.24
C ALA A 162 -8.16 2.65 -10.31
N ASP A 163 -9.19 2.92 -11.12
CA ASP A 163 -9.21 3.97 -12.13
C ASP A 163 -9.06 5.38 -11.51
N LEU A 164 -9.82 5.66 -10.44
CA LEU A 164 -9.73 6.95 -9.74
C LEU A 164 -8.43 7.03 -8.95
N THR A 165 -8.06 5.98 -8.22
CA THR A 165 -6.85 6.02 -7.38
C THR A 165 -5.56 6.00 -8.19
N ALA A 166 -5.54 5.51 -9.44
CA ALA A 166 -4.37 5.62 -10.31
C ALA A 166 -4.23 7.00 -10.95
N SER A 167 -5.34 7.65 -11.28
CA SER A 167 -5.34 8.95 -11.97
C SER A 167 -5.27 10.15 -11.02
N ASN A 168 -5.69 9.97 -9.76
CA ASN A 168 -5.77 11.04 -8.77
C ASN A 168 -5.06 10.62 -7.47
N PRO A 169 -4.28 11.51 -6.84
CA PRO A 169 -3.66 11.24 -5.55
C PRO A 169 -4.72 11.08 -4.47
N VAL A 170 -4.71 9.95 -3.79
CA VAL A 170 -5.65 9.65 -2.70
C VAL A 170 -4.87 9.17 -1.49
N PHE A 171 -5.03 9.87 -0.38
CA PHE A 171 -4.35 9.56 0.87
C PHE A 171 -5.32 9.55 2.05
N VAL A 172 -4.91 8.84 3.10
CA VAL A 172 -5.47 9.00 4.43
C VAL A 172 -4.48 9.80 5.27
N ALA A 173 -4.91 10.96 5.74
CA ALA A 173 -4.11 11.83 6.59
C ALA A 173 -4.39 11.52 8.07
N GLU A 174 -3.34 11.20 8.81
CA GLU A 174 -3.43 10.86 10.25
C GLU A 174 -3.62 12.10 11.15
N GLY A 175 -3.44 13.30 10.60
CA GLY A 175 -3.52 14.55 11.34
C GLY A 175 -3.28 15.77 10.46
N VAL A 176 -3.09 16.92 11.10
CA VAL A 176 -2.90 18.22 10.43
C VAL A 176 -1.55 18.29 9.72
N ASP A 177 -0.46 17.94 10.42
CA ASP A 177 0.89 18.00 9.85
C ASP A 177 1.06 16.99 8.70
N HIS A 178 0.55 15.76 8.88
CA HIS A 178 0.62 14.74 7.82
C HIS A 178 -0.18 15.16 6.57
N ALA A 179 -1.33 15.82 6.71
CA ALA A 179 -2.07 16.36 5.56
C ALA A 179 -1.24 17.39 4.79
N ALA A 180 -0.53 18.27 5.50
CA ALA A 180 0.36 19.26 4.89
C ALA A 180 1.57 18.61 4.21
N ASP A 181 2.17 17.59 4.82
CA ASP A 181 3.30 16.83 4.25
C ASP A 181 2.89 16.09 2.96
N ILE A 182 1.70 15.48 2.94
CA ILE A 182 1.14 14.85 1.73
C ILE A 182 0.96 15.89 0.63
N ALA A 183 0.30 17.01 0.93
CA ALA A 183 0.05 18.06 -0.06
C ALA A 183 1.35 18.62 -0.64
N GLN A 184 2.36 18.85 0.21
CA GLN A 184 3.70 19.21 -0.22
C GLN A 184 4.30 18.16 -1.16
N ALA A 185 4.27 16.88 -0.79
CA ALA A 185 4.84 15.79 -1.59
C ALA A 185 4.19 15.70 -2.98
N VAL A 186 2.87 15.87 -3.06
CA VAL A 186 2.13 15.87 -4.33
C VAL A 186 2.45 17.11 -5.16
N CYS A 187 2.40 18.31 -4.57
CA CYS A 187 2.63 19.55 -5.31
C CYS A 187 4.09 19.69 -5.78
N SER A 188 5.05 19.15 -5.03
CA SER A 188 6.49 19.16 -5.38
C SER A 188 6.92 18.00 -6.27
N GLY A 189 6.08 16.98 -6.47
CA GLY A 189 6.36 15.84 -7.34
C GLY A 189 7.20 14.72 -6.70
N SER A 190 7.34 14.71 -5.37
CA SER A 190 7.98 13.59 -4.67
C SER A 190 7.02 12.42 -4.42
N ALA A 191 5.71 12.69 -4.40
CA ALA A 191 4.70 11.65 -4.29
C ALA A 191 4.61 10.83 -5.58
N PHE A 192 4.35 9.54 -5.46
CA PHE A 192 4.23 8.64 -6.60
C PHE A 192 3.16 7.57 -6.37
N TYR A 193 2.62 7.06 -7.48
CA TYR A 193 1.72 5.92 -7.49
C TYR A 193 2.53 4.63 -7.63
N ASP A 194 2.40 3.73 -6.66
CA ASP A 194 2.96 2.39 -6.70
C ASP A 194 1.94 1.44 -7.32
N ASP A 195 2.13 1.10 -8.61
CA ASP A 195 1.31 0.14 -9.35
C ASP A 195 1.77 -1.33 -9.14
N LEU A 196 2.74 -1.54 -8.25
CA LEU A 196 3.34 -2.82 -7.90
C LEU A 196 4.16 -3.47 -9.04
N SER A 197 4.35 -2.79 -10.17
CA SER A 197 5.10 -3.32 -11.32
C SER A 197 6.55 -3.66 -10.99
N GLN A 198 7.17 -2.95 -10.06
CA GLN A 198 8.52 -3.22 -9.59
C GLN A 198 8.69 -4.63 -9.00
N PHE A 199 7.60 -5.26 -8.53
CA PHE A 199 7.64 -6.62 -7.98
C PHE A 199 7.61 -7.71 -9.05
N GLU A 200 7.47 -7.38 -10.34
CA GLU A 200 7.65 -8.33 -11.46
C GLU A 200 9.04 -8.94 -11.50
N GLN A 201 10.04 -8.17 -11.04
CA GLN A 201 11.45 -8.56 -11.01
C GLN A 201 11.97 -8.64 -9.57
N THR A 202 11.26 -9.38 -8.71
CA THR A 202 11.65 -9.54 -7.30
C THR A 202 12.82 -10.50 -7.14
N PRO A 203 13.93 -10.10 -6.48
CA PRO A 203 15.05 -10.99 -6.20
C PRO A 203 14.64 -12.19 -5.37
N ALA A 204 15.11 -13.38 -5.76
CA ALA A 204 14.72 -14.64 -5.15
C ALA A 204 15.90 -15.56 -4.82
N ARG A 205 15.86 -16.17 -3.63
CA ARG A 205 16.81 -17.19 -3.16
C ARG A 205 16.17 -18.57 -3.17
N PRO A 206 16.84 -19.62 -3.67
CA PRO A 206 16.35 -20.97 -3.52
C PRO A 206 16.55 -21.45 -2.09
N ILE A 207 15.63 -22.28 -1.62
CA ILE A 207 15.79 -23.12 -0.43
C ILE A 207 15.63 -24.56 -0.89
N GLY A 208 16.71 -25.31 -0.86
CA GLY A 208 16.73 -26.71 -1.29
C GLY A 208 17.78 -27.51 -0.56
N VAL A 209 17.69 -28.83 -0.69
CA VAL A 209 18.63 -29.77 -0.08
C VAL A 209 19.26 -30.65 -1.15
N LYS A 210 20.58 -30.78 -1.10
CA LYS A 210 21.29 -31.79 -1.89
C LYS A 210 20.97 -33.17 -1.33
N VAL A 211 20.49 -34.05 -2.21
CA VAL A 211 20.19 -35.45 -1.96
C VAL A 211 21.25 -36.30 -2.67
N ALA A 212 21.99 -37.09 -1.89
CA ALA A 212 22.90 -38.09 -2.42
C ALA A 212 22.10 -39.37 -2.74
N CYS A 213 21.83 -39.62 -4.02
CA CYS A 213 21.04 -40.79 -4.41
C CYS A 213 21.89 -42.05 -4.46
N LYS A 214 21.28 -43.20 -4.11
CA LYS A 214 21.93 -44.52 -4.17
C LYS A 214 22.42 -44.92 -5.58
N CYS A 215 21.87 -44.33 -6.64
CA CYS A 215 22.31 -44.58 -8.02
C CYS A 215 23.59 -43.80 -8.42
N GLY A 216 24.22 -43.10 -7.48
CA GLY A 216 25.43 -42.32 -7.67
C GLY A 216 25.22 -40.90 -8.19
N VAL A 217 23.97 -40.45 -8.37
CA VAL A 217 23.66 -39.08 -8.81
C VAL A 217 23.23 -38.23 -7.63
N ASP A 218 24.00 -37.17 -7.36
CA ASP A 218 23.58 -36.08 -6.49
C ASP A 218 22.55 -35.21 -7.21
N TRP A 219 21.48 -34.84 -6.51
CA TRP A 219 20.45 -33.97 -7.06
C TRP A 219 19.91 -32.99 -6.04
N LEU A 220 19.47 -31.83 -6.50
CA LEU A 220 18.88 -30.76 -5.71
C LEU A 220 17.37 -31.01 -5.57
N ARG A 221 16.92 -31.22 -4.33
CA ARG A 221 15.49 -31.26 -4.00
C ARG A 221 15.00 -29.84 -3.66
N PRO A 222 14.04 -29.29 -4.42
CA PRO A 222 13.38 -28.04 -4.07
C PRO A 222 12.58 -28.13 -2.78
N ILE A 223 12.62 -27.08 -1.96
CA ILE A 223 11.77 -26.92 -0.77
C ILE A 223 10.90 -25.67 -0.94
N GLY A 224 11.50 -24.52 -1.18
CA GLY A 224 10.79 -23.28 -1.46
C GLY A 224 11.71 -22.12 -1.84
N VAL A 225 11.17 -20.93 -1.99
CA VAL A 225 11.88 -19.73 -2.43
C VAL A 225 11.64 -18.61 -1.44
N VAL A 226 12.68 -17.84 -1.13
CA VAL A 226 12.55 -16.58 -0.39
C VAL A 226 12.55 -15.43 -1.39
N LEU A 227 11.42 -14.73 -1.47
CA LEU A 227 11.23 -13.53 -2.27
C LEU A 227 11.61 -12.30 -1.45
N LEU A 228 12.49 -11.47 -1.97
CA LEU A 228 13.12 -10.37 -1.24
C LEU A 228 12.49 -9.02 -1.61
N ALA A 229 11.18 -8.90 -1.40
CA ALA A 229 10.44 -7.67 -1.69
C ALA A 229 10.97 -6.45 -0.89
N ASN A 230 11.54 -6.70 0.29
CA ASN A 230 12.23 -5.72 1.13
C ASN A 230 13.38 -5.00 0.40
N ARG A 231 14.03 -5.67 -0.55
CA ARG A 231 15.12 -5.08 -1.36
C ARG A 231 14.62 -4.16 -2.46
N ILE A 232 13.31 -4.11 -2.67
CA ILE A 232 12.65 -3.19 -3.60
C ILE A 232 11.93 -2.08 -2.81
N ARG A 233 11.25 -2.47 -1.73
CA ARG A 233 10.49 -1.59 -0.83
C ARG A 233 10.75 -2.00 0.62
N GLY A 234 11.49 -1.20 1.38
CA GLY A 234 12.02 -1.62 2.69
C GLY A 234 10.99 -1.71 3.83
N ASP A 235 9.77 -1.23 3.61
CA ASP A 235 8.62 -1.45 4.49
C ASP A 235 8.11 -2.91 4.44
N LEU A 236 8.46 -3.64 3.38
CA LEU A 236 8.07 -5.03 3.21
C LEU A 236 9.03 -5.99 3.88
N LYS A 237 8.52 -7.19 4.19
CA LYS A 237 9.33 -8.31 4.69
C LYS A 237 9.58 -9.31 3.57
N PRO A 238 10.70 -10.05 3.60
CA PRO A 238 10.86 -11.21 2.75
C PRO A 238 9.69 -12.19 2.89
N VAL A 239 9.30 -12.83 1.79
CA VAL A 239 8.20 -13.80 1.76
C VAL A 239 8.72 -15.18 1.36
N TYR A 240 8.43 -16.18 2.18
CA TYR A 240 8.68 -17.57 1.83
C TYR A 240 7.52 -18.14 1.01
N VAL A 241 7.83 -18.78 -0.12
CA VAL A 241 6.88 -19.51 -0.95
C VAL A 241 7.33 -20.96 -1.09
N SER A 242 6.48 -21.89 -0.66
CA SER A 242 6.74 -23.32 -0.79
C SER A 242 6.59 -23.79 -2.24
N CYS A 243 7.52 -24.65 -2.68
CA CYS A 243 7.41 -25.35 -3.96
C CYS A 243 6.98 -26.82 -3.79
N SER A 244 6.90 -27.30 -2.55
CA SER A 244 6.57 -28.69 -2.22
C SER A 244 5.16 -28.88 -1.66
N VAL A 245 4.53 -27.82 -1.13
CA VAL A 245 3.21 -27.94 -0.48
C VAL A 245 2.42 -26.65 -0.54
N THR A 246 1.10 -26.75 -0.68
CA THR A 246 0.16 -25.64 -0.54
C THR A 246 -1.15 -26.08 0.11
N ALA A 247 -1.88 -25.17 0.74
CA ALA A 247 -3.19 -25.50 1.29
C ALA A 247 -4.18 -25.82 0.18
N ALA A 248 -5.04 -26.82 0.40
CA ALA A 248 -6.13 -27.09 -0.53
C ALA A 248 -7.25 -26.03 -0.44
N LYS A 249 -7.24 -25.16 0.59
CA LYS A 249 -8.16 -24.03 0.72
C LYS A 249 -7.40 -22.72 0.79
N LYS A 250 -7.83 -21.73 0.00
CA LYS A 250 -7.31 -20.36 0.01
C LYS A 250 -8.50 -19.39 0.03
N GLN A 251 -8.52 -18.46 0.99
CA GLN A 251 -9.58 -17.45 1.13
C GLN A 251 -11.00 -18.07 1.12
N GLY A 252 -11.20 -19.16 1.87
CA GLY A 252 -12.51 -19.84 1.97
C GLY A 252 -12.86 -20.76 0.79
N ARG A 253 -12.14 -20.70 -0.33
CA ARG A 253 -12.38 -21.54 -1.52
C ARG A 253 -11.42 -22.74 -1.58
N THR A 254 -11.92 -23.88 -2.04
CA THR A 254 -11.07 -25.05 -2.37
C THR A 254 -10.36 -24.83 -3.71
N LEU A 255 -9.05 -25.01 -3.73
CA LEU A 255 -8.25 -24.97 -4.96
C LEU A 255 -8.51 -26.22 -5.81
N THR A 256 -8.51 -26.03 -7.12
CA THR A 256 -8.42 -27.11 -8.10
C THR A 256 -7.00 -27.69 -8.13
N MET A 257 -6.83 -28.87 -8.75
CA MET A 257 -5.50 -29.45 -8.93
C MET A 257 -4.60 -28.56 -9.80
N SER A 258 -5.14 -27.96 -10.86
CA SER A 258 -4.38 -27.05 -11.74
C SER A 258 -3.86 -25.85 -10.97
N GLU A 259 -4.70 -25.20 -10.16
CA GLU A 259 -4.30 -24.04 -9.37
C GLU A 259 -3.21 -24.38 -8.34
N ALA A 260 -3.29 -25.57 -7.74
CA ALA A 260 -2.25 -26.06 -6.84
C ALA A 260 -0.94 -26.34 -7.59
N GLU A 261 -1.02 -26.98 -8.76
CA GLU A 261 0.14 -27.23 -9.63
C GLU A 261 0.84 -25.94 -10.05
N ASP A 262 0.07 -24.94 -10.49
CA ASP A 262 0.56 -23.63 -10.91
C ASP A 262 1.25 -22.89 -9.76
N TYR A 263 0.66 -22.92 -8.56
CA TYR A 263 1.31 -22.36 -7.36
C TYR A 263 2.67 -23.01 -7.11
N LEU A 264 2.74 -24.34 -7.12
CA LEU A 264 3.96 -25.09 -6.80
C LEU A 264 5.02 -24.96 -7.90
N ARG A 265 4.65 -24.73 -9.17
CA ARG A 265 5.58 -24.53 -10.31
C ARG A 265 6.09 -23.09 -10.41
N ARG A 266 5.34 -22.11 -9.91
CA ARG A 266 5.54 -20.67 -10.17
C ARG A 266 7.00 -20.20 -10.09
N TYR A 267 7.73 -20.68 -9.08
CA TYR A 267 9.10 -20.24 -8.81
C TYR A 267 10.17 -21.32 -9.06
N MET A 268 9.82 -22.39 -9.77
CA MET A 268 10.75 -23.48 -10.09
C MET A 268 11.94 -23.03 -10.96
N ARG A 269 11.80 -21.93 -11.72
CA ARG A 269 12.91 -21.31 -12.46
C ARG A 269 14.10 -20.94 -11.56
N VAL A 270 13.85 -20.53 -10.31
CA VAL A 270 14.90 -20.22 -9.33
C VAL A 270 15.78 -21.46 -9.06
N PHE A 271 15.16 -22.64 -9.00
CA PHE A 271 15.87 -23.90 -8.81
C PHE A 271 16.57 -24.40 -10.06
N GLY A 272 16.05 -24.11 -11.25
CA GLY A 272 16.78 -24.33 -12.51
C GLY A 272 18.12 -23.57 -12.51
N ARG A 273 18.08 -22.28 -12.17
CA ARG A 273 19.30 -21.46 -12.00
C ARG A 273 20.21 -21.97 -10.88
N ALA A 274 19.65 -22.46 -9.78
CA ALA A 274 20.44 -23.09 -8.72
C ALA A 274 21.19 -24.33 -9.18
N ALA A 275 20.48 -25.23 -9.88
CA ALA A 275 21.07 -26.45 -10.43
C ALA A 275 22.24 -26.14 -11.37
N GLU A 276 22.05 -25.18 -12.29
CA GLU A 276 23.10 -24.67 -13.18
C GLU A 276 24.28 -24.10 -12.40
N THR A 277 24.01 -23.17 -11.47
CA THR A 277 25.05 -22.45 -10.71
C THR A 277 25.92 -23.38 -9.86
N TYR A 278 25.31 -24.41 -9.25
CA TYR A 278 26.01 -25.33 -8.36
C TYR A 278 26.44 -26.64 -9.03
N GLY A 279 26.23 -26.79 -10.35
CA GLY A 279 26.60 -28.01 -11.08
C GLY A 279 25.93 -29.27 -10.54
N ILE A 280 24.68 -29.17 -10.08
CA ILE A 280 23.93 -30.29 -9.49
C ILE A 280 22.63 -30.53 -10.26
N ALA A 281 22.27 -31.79 -10.50
CA ALA A 281 21.04 -32.11 -11.23
C ALA A 281 19.80 -31.63 -10.46
N LEU A 282 18.81 -31.04 -11.13
CA LEU A 282 17.55 -30.70 -10.50
C LEU A 282 16.67 -31.95 -10.36
N GLY A 283 16.06 -32.14 -9.19
CA GLY A 283 15.07 -33.21 -8.98
C GLY A 283 13.88 -33.08 -9.92
N GLU A 284 13.45 -34.21 -10.47
CA GLU A 284 12.28 -34.25 -11.34
C GLU A 284 11.00 -34.01 -10.52
N SER A 285 10.21 -33.02 -10.94
CA SER A 285 8.90 -32.73 -10.34
C SER A 285 7.88 -33.80 -10.71
N ARG A 286 7.18 -34.35 -9.72
CA ARG A 286 5.99 -35.17 -9.95
C ARG A 286 4.71 -34.33 -9.88
N VAL A 287 3.61 -34.91 -10.35
CA VAL A 287 2.27 -34.30 -10.22
C VAL A 287 1.92 -34.22 -8.74
N ALA A 288 1.37 -33.09 -8.31
CA ALA A 288 0.92 -32.90 -6.95
C ALA A 288 -0.21 -33.87 -6.62
N SER A 289 -0.18 -34.40 -5.40
CA SER A 289 -1.23 -35.24 -4.86
C SER A 289 -1.91 -34.51 -3.71
N LYS A 290 -3.21 -34.77 -3.54
CA LYS A 290 -3.98 -34.24 -2.42
C LYS A 290 -3.79 -35.15 -1.21
N CYS A 291 -3.36 -34.60 -0.09
CA CYS A 291 -3.17 -35.33 1.16
C CYS A 291 -3.91 -34.65 2.32
N ARG A 292 -4.23 -35.42 3.37
CA ARG A 292 -4.70 -34.86 4.64
C ARG A 292 -3.53 -34.67 5.60
N SER A 293 -3.58 -33.58 6.35
CA SER A 293 -2.70 -33.30 7.49
C SER A 293 -3.56 -32.90 8.68
N ASP A 294 -2.94 -32.82 9.86
CA ASP A 294 -3.61 -32.35 11.09
C ASP A 294 -4.12 -30.90 10.95
N ALA A 295 -3.52 -30.11 10.05
CA ALA A 295 -3.92 -28.74 9.73
C ALA A 295 -4.96 -28.64 8.59
N GLY A 296 -5.48 -29.77 8.11
CA GLY A 296 -6.46 -29.86 7.03
C GLY A 296 -5.91 -30.43 5.72
N ALA A 297 -6.70 -30.33 4.64
CA ALA A 297 -6.33 -30.83 3.33
C ALA A 297 -5.29 -29.95 2.64
N LEU A 298 -4.28 -30.58 2.06
CA LEU A 298 -3.15 -29.93 1.38
C LEU A 298 -2.91 -30.59 0.02
N TYR A 299 -2.20 -29.88 -0.86
CA TYR A 299 -1.58 -30.45 -2.06
C TYR A 299 -0.08 -30.54 -1.83
N ARG A 300 0.49 -31.72 -2.08
CA ARG A 300 1.93 -31.99 -1.95
C ARG A 300 2.51 -32.37 -3.29
N ARG A 301 3.68 -31.81 -3.59
CA ARG A 301 4.51 -32.21 -4.72
C ARG A 301 5.77 -32.89 -4.20
N ASP A 302 6.00 -34.09 -4.71
CA ASP A 302 7.22 -34.83 -4.48
C ASP A 302 8.20 -34.65 -5.65
N TYR A 303 9.47 -34.86 -5.34
CA TYR A 303 10.55 -34.80 -6.32
C TYR A 303 11.28 -36.13 -6.36
N ALA A 304 11.76 -36.49 -7.54
CA ALA A 304 12.46 -37.75 -7.77
C ALA A 304 13.88 -37.51 -8.29
N CYS A 305 14.76 -38.48 -8.04
CA CYS A 305 16.05 -38.54 -8.70
C CYS A 305 15.86 -38.53 -10.23
N PRO A 306 16.53 -37.63 -10.98
CA PRO A 306 16.35 -37.55 -12.43
C PRO A 306 16.88 -38.77 -13.18
N LYS A 307 17.72 -39.60 -12.55
CA LYS A 307 18.26 -40.83 -13.15
C LYS A 307 17.46 -42.08 -12.82
N CYS A 308 17.28 -42.38 -11.52
CA CYS A 308 16.69 -43.65 -11.08
C CYS A 308 15.29 -43.49 -10.48
N ARG A 309 14.69 -42.30 -10.57
CA ARG A 309 13.31 -41.99 -10.15
C ARG A 309 12.95 -42.25 -8.68
N VAL A 310 13.93 -42.54 -7.82
CA VAL A 310 13.74 -42.65 -6.36
C VAL A 310 13.20 -41.33 -5.84
N ARG A 311 12.08 -41.39 -5.12
CA ARG A 311 11.35 -40.20 -4.62
C ARG A 311 11.97 -39.72 -3.31
N ALA A 312 12.01 -38.42 -3.10
CA ALA A 312 12.34 -37.81 -1.82
C ALA A 312 11.22 -36.86 -1.38
N HIS A 313 10.67 -37.12 -0.19
CA HIS A 313 9.69 -36.25 0.46
C HIS A 313 10.06 -36.03 1.93
N THR A 314 9.43 -35.06 2.59
CA THR A 314 9.69 -34.73 3.99
C THR A 314 8.61 -35.33 4.91
N LYS A 315 9.01 -36.04 5.98
CA LYS A 315 8.13 -36.66 6.99
C LYS A 315 7.63 -35.64 8.02
N GLY A 316 6.43 -35.85 8.56
CA GLY A 316 5.96 -35.21 9.81
C GLY A 316 5.49 -33.75 9.65
N THR A 317 4.32 -33.56 9.03
CA THR A 317 3.62 -32.27 8.95
C THR A 317 4.37 -31.19 8.14
N ILE A 318 4.11 -31.13 6.84
CA ILE A 318 4.47 -29.95 6.03
C ILE A 318 3.17 -29.16 5.82
N GLY A 319 2.87 -28.24 6.73
CA GLY A 319 1.83 -27.24 6.48
C GLY A 319 2.22 -26.32 5.31
N VAL A 320 1.37 -25.36 4.95
CA VAL A 320 1.71 -24.32 3.96
C VAL A 320 2.91 -23.47 4.41
N GLY A 321 3.15 -23.41 5.73
CA GLY A 321 4.26 -22.70 6.34
C GLY A 321 5.60 -23.43 6.22
N SER A 322 6.68 -22.69 6.53
CA SER A 322 8.04 -23.23 6.56
C SER A 322 8.13 -24.48 7.48
N PRO A 323 8.91 -25.51 7.10
CA PRO A 323 9.19 -26.67 7.95
C PRO A 323 10.08 -26.34 9.17
N ILE A 324 10.50 -25.08 9.30
CA ILE A 324 11.21 -24.51 10.46
C ILE A 324 10.36 -23.37 11.02
N PRO A 325 10.22 -23.24 12.36
CA PRO A 325 9.44 -22.17 12.96
C PRO A 325 9.90 -20.77 12.50
N GLY A 326 8.92 -19.93 12.20
CA GLY A 326 9.10 -18.47 12.19
C GLY A 326 9.78 -17.86 10.96
N ASP A 327 10.33 -16.68 11.22
CA ASP A 327 11.07 -15.76 10.35
C ASP A 327 12.52 -16.21 10.11
N GLU A 328 13.03 -17.21 10.82
CA GLU A 328 14.40 -17.68 10.68
C GLU A 328 14.73 -18.16 9.25
N LEU A 329 13.78 -18.78 8.55
CA LEU A 329 14.00 -19.25 7.18
C LEU A 329 14.30 -18.10 6.20
N VAL A 330 13.82 -16.89 6.49
CA VAL A 330 14.07 -15.74 5.62
C VAL A 330 15.48 -15.19 5.70
N ARG A 331 16.25 -15.61 6.71
CA ARG A 331 17.68 -15.27 6.89
C ARG A 331 18.62 -16.20 6.12
N CYS A 332 18.12 -16.81 5.04
CA CYS A 332 18.85 -17.72 4.18
C CYS A 332 20.16 -17.07 3.67
N PRO A 333 21.33 -17.70 3.87
CA PRO A 333 22.61 -17.15 3.43
C PRO A 333 22.88 -17.36 1.94
N LEU A 334 22.06 -18.13 1.23
CA LEU A 334 22.28 -18.41 -0.18
C LEU A 334 22.14 -17.13 -1.02
N PRO A 335 22.93 -16.98 -2.10
CA PRO A 335 22.80 -15.83 -2.99
C PRO A 335 21.45 -15.80 -3.72
N VAL A 336 21.09 -14.61 -4.20
CA VAL A 336 19.99 -14.45 -5.17
C VAL A 336 20.39 -15.16 -6.47
N LEU A 337 19.48 -15.96 -7.03
CA LEU A 337 19.74 -16.71 -8.25
C LEU A 337 18.85 -16.33 -9.44
N ALA A 338 17.74 -15.66 -9.19
CA ALA A 338 16.85 -15.18 -10.22
C ALA A 338 15.98 -14.02 -9.70
N ASN A 339 15.41 -13.27 -10.64
CA ASN A 339 14.31 -12.35 -10.39
C ASN A 339 13.00 -13.00 -10.89
N VAL A 340 11.92 -12.85 -10.11
CA VAL A 340 10.62 -13.47 -10.38
C VAL A 340 9.47 -12.54 -9.98
N ASP A 341 8.28 -12.77 -10.56
CA ASP A 341 7.09 -11.98 -10.24
C ASP A 341 6.52 -12.37 -8.87
N ALA A 342 6.61 -11.47 -7.89
CA ALA A 342 6.11 -11.66 -6.53
C ALA A 342 4.70 -11.11 -6.29
N ARG A 343 4.13 -10.32 -7.21
CA ARG A 343 2.80 -9.69 -7.04
C ARG A 343 1.70 -10.68 -6.62
N PRO A 344 1.63 -11.91 -7.17
CA PRO A 344 0.58 -12.86 -6.83
C PRO A 344 0.61 -13.40 -5.40
N VAL A 345 1.68 -13.14 -4.65
CA VAL A 345 1.83 -13.59 -3.25
C VAL A 345 1.93 -12.45 -2.23
N LEU A 346 2.28 -11.23 -2.64
CA LEU A 346 2.51 -10.10 -1.72
C LEU A 346 1.23 -9.54 -1.09
N ARG A 347 0.04 -9.80 -1.66
CA ARG A 347 -1.26 -9.29 -1.17
C ARG A 347 -1.24 -7.78 -0.90
N LEU A 348 -0.67 -7.04 -1.83
CA LEU A 348 -0.64 -5.58 -1.82
C LEU A 348 -1.65 -5.06 -2.82
N GLU A 349 -2.23 -3.91 -2.51
CA GLU A 349 -3.03 -3.12 -3.45
C GLU A 349 -2.19 -1.92 -3.93
N PRO A 350 -2.36 -1.48 -5.18
CA PRO A 350 -1.76 -0.24 -5.66
C PRO A 350 -2.17 0.97 -4.80
N ALA A 351 -1.24 1.90 -4.56
CA ALA A 351 -1.49 3.05 -3.70
C ALA A 351 -0.50 4.19 -3.94
N TRP A 352 -0.86 5.39 -3.48
CA TRP A 352 0.04 6.54 -3.46
C TRP A 352 0.94 6.55 -2.22
N PHE A 353 2.16 7.04 -2.39
CA PHE A 353 3.15 7.23 -1.33
C PHE A 353 3.77 8.62 -1.45
N ILE A 354 4.05 9.27 -0.32
CA ILE A 354 4.72 10.59 -0.29
C ILE A 354 6.22 10.51 -0.62
N ALA A 355 6.80 9.32 -0.41
CA ALA A 355 8.19 8.98 -0.71
C ALA A 355 8.35 7.46 -0.78
N LYS A 356 9.30 6.99 -1.59
CA LYS A 356 9.53 5.54 -1.76
C LYS A 356 10.23 4.99 -0.51
N PRO A 357 9.69 3.95 0.16
CA PRO A 357 10.40 3.30 1.25
C PRO A 357 11.75 2.77 0.77
N ALA A 358 12.83 3.25 1.36
CA ALA A 358 14.19 2.90 0.96
C ALA A 358 14.38 1.36 1.03
N PRO A 359 15.02 0.74 0.02
CA PRO A 359 15.35 -0.68 0.07
C PRO A 359 16.07 -1.08 1.36
N ALA A 360 15.68 -2.22 1.92
CA ALA A 360 16.30 -2.79 3.10
C ALA A 360 16.89 -4.16 2.79
N GLN A 361 18.08 -4.43 3.30
CA GLN A 361 18.70 -5.76 3.24
C GLN A 361 18.48 -6.50 4.56
N GLU A 362 18.02 -7.73 4.45
CA GLU A 362 17.83 -8.62 5.58
C GLU A 362 19.17 -9.13 6.16
N SER A 363 19.21 -9.36 7.47
CA SER A 363 20.33 -10.06 8.08
C SER A 363 20.35 -11.52 7.61
N VAL A 364 21.53 -12.02 7.26
CA VAL A 364 21.71 -13.43 6.87
C VAL A 364 22.35 -14.22 8.01
N MET A 365 22.02 -15.51 8.13
CA MET A 365 22.71 -16.42 9.05
C MET A 365 24.12 -16.71 8.56
N SER A 366 25.00 -17.16 9.46
CA SER A 366 26.26 -17.77 9.03
C SER A 366 25.99 -19.12 8.33
N ILE A 367 26.91 -19.57 7.48
CA ILE A 367 26.80 -20.89 6.82
C ILE A 367 26.73 -22.02 7.85
N ALA A 368 27.51 -21.93 8.94
CA ALA A 368 27.52 -22.92 10.00
C ALA A 368 26.16 -22.98 10.73
N GLU A 369 25.61 -21.82 11.09
CA GLU A 369 24.29 -21.72 11.71
C GLU A 369 23.20 -22.26 10.79
N TRP A 370 23.23 -21.90 9.51
CA TRP A 370 22.29 -22.39 8.50
C TRP A 370 22.34 -23.91 8.35
N LYS A 371 23.54 -24.50 8.38
CA LYS A 371 23.69 -25.96 8.30
C LYS A 371 22.97 -26.66 9.45
N VAL A 372 23.23 -26.24 10.69
CA VAL A 372 22.67 -26.84 11.89
C VAL A 372 21.16 -26.61 11.99
N ARG A 373 20.72 -25.37 11.79
CA ARG A 373 19.31 -25.01 11.94
C ARG A 373 18.45 -25.57 10.82
N PHE A 374 18.94 -25.53 9.57
CA PHE A 374 18.15 -25.90 8.39
C PHE A 374 18.57 -27.21 7.74
N ILE A 375 19.80 -27.30 7.23
CA ILE A 375 20.21 -28.41 6.35
C ILE A 375 20.12 -29.77 7.05
N ASP A 376 20.61 -29.87 8.28
CA ASP A 376 20.67 -31.14 9.01
C ASP A 376 19.27 -31.62 9.40
N ARG A 377 18.40 -30.71 9.85
CA ARG A 377 16.98 -31.03 10.14
C ARG A 377 16.21 -31.42 8.89
N ALA A 378 16.37 -30.64 7.82
CA ALA A 378 15.73 -30.94 6.55
C ALA A 378 16.13 -32.34 6.07
N ARG A 379 17.42 -32.69 6.12
CA ARG A 379 17.91 -34.03 5.79
C ARG A 379 17.37 -35.13 6.71
N ALA A 380 17.34 -34.92 8.02
CA ALA A 380 16.81 -35.90 8.97
C ALA A 380 15.32 -36.22 8.72
N SER A 381 14.58 -35.25 8.17
CA SER A 381 13.18 -35.41 7.81
C SER A 381 12.94 -36.01 6.41
N LEU A 382 13.98 -36.17 5.58
CA LEU A 382 13.84 -36.72 4.23
C LEU A 382 13.61 -38.23 4.27
N LEU A 383 12.58 -38.67 3.57
CA LEU A 383 12.28 -40.07 3.30
C LEU A 383 12.52 -40.36 1.82
N MET A 384 13.33 -41.39 1.57
CA MET A 384 13.59 -41.91 0.23
C MET A 384 12.68 -43.10 -0.03
N LEU A 385 11.86 -43.03 -1.08
CA LEU A 385 10.99 -44.13 -1.50
C LEU A 385 11.45 -44.67 -2.85
N ALA A 386 11.35 -45.99 -3.01
CA ALA A 386 11.57 -46.63 -4.30
C ALA A 386 10.61 -46.07 -5.38
N PRO A 387 11.00 -46.15 -6.66
CA PRO A 387 10.07 -45.89 -7.77
C PRO A 387 8.83 -46.77 -7.65
N GLU A 388 7.67 -46.27 -8.08
CA GLU A 388 6.47 -47.11 -8.20
C GLU A 388 6.62 -48.00 -9.43
N GLU A 389 6.35 -49.30 -9.29
CA GLU A 389 6.36 -50.23 -10.41
C GLU A 389 5.32 -49.79 -11.46
N GLY A 390 5.73 -49.68 -12.73
CA GLY A 390 4.81 -49.43 -13.85
C GLY A 390 4.51 -47.96 -14.19
N VAL A 391 5.12 -46.97 -13.53
CA VAL A 391 5.04 -45.55 -13.92
C VAL A 391 6.43 -45.07 -14.37
N TYR A 392 6.71 -45.20 -15.66
CA TYR A 392 7.95 -44.78 -16.31
C TYR A 392 7.89 -43.32 -16.77
#